data_AF-A0A1H5UJY2-F1
#
_entry.id   AF-A0A1H5UJY2-F1
#
_cell.length_a   1.000
_cell.length_b   1.000
_cell.length_c   1.000
_cell.angle_alpha   90.00
_cell.angle_beta   90.00
_cell.angle_gamma   90.00
#
_symmetry.space_group_name_H-M   'P 1'
#
loop_
_entity.id
_entity.type
_entity.pdbx_description
1 polymer ?
#
loop_
_entity_poly.entity_id
_entity_poly.type
_entity_poly.pdbx_seq_one_letter_code
_entity_poly.pdbx_strand_id
1 'polypeptide(L)' 'MSIIYLLIPIAIILASIGIWAFFWSVNSGQFDDLESPAHKILYDDDADLIPDDAKNSTREQGRNSDTKSDGA' A
#
# COMPACT_ATOMS: atom_id res chain seq x y z
N MET A 1 13.62 50.68 -10.67
CA MET A 1 13.41 49.45 -11.48
C MET A 1 14.56 48.46 -11.27
N SER A 2 14.77 48.00 -10.02
CA SER A 2 15.91 47.15 -9.64
C SER A 2 15.48 45.85 -8.95
N ILE A 3 14.27 45.81 -8.40
CA ILE A 3 13.72 44.64 -7.70
C ILE A 3 13.60 43.40 -8.60
N ILE A 4 13.45 43.60 -9.91
CA ILE A 4 13.40 42.52 -10.90
C ILE A 4 14.66 41.65 -10.87
N TYR A 5 15.83 42.24 -10.60
CA TYR A 5 17.10 41.52 -10.50
C TYR A 5 17.19 40.65 -9.25
N LEU A 6 16.37 40.92 -8.23
CA LEU A 6 16.25 40.08 -7.03
C LEU A 6 15.17 39.00 -7.21
N LEU A 7 14.04 39.36 -7.83
CA LEU A 7 12.89 38.47 -7.98
C LEU A 7 13.13 37.33 -8.98
N ILE A 8 13.79 37.59 -10.10
CA ILE A 8 14.09 36.57 -11.11
C ILE A 8 14.91 35.40 -10.53
N PRO A 9 16.07 35.62 -9.86
CA PRO A 9 16.83 34.51 -9.31
C PRO A 9 16.09 33.78 -8.18
N ILE A 10 15.35 34.50 -7.33
CA ILE A 10 14.49 33.87 -6.30
C ILE A 10 13.45 32.95 -6.95
N ALA A 11 12.77 33.41 -7.99
CA ALA A 11 11.77 32.61 -8.70
C ALA A 11 12.39 31.36 -9.33
N ILE A 12 13.58 31.47 -9.93
CA ILE A 12 14.31 30.32 -10.50
C ILE A 12 14.68 29.31 -9.41
N ILE A 13 15.16 29.77 -8.26
CA ILE A 13 15.50 28.90 -7.12
C ILE A 13 14.23 28.17 -6.64
N LEU A 14 13.14 28.89 -6.42
CA LEU A 14 11.88 28.29 -5.96
C LEU A 14 11.32 27.28 -6.97
N ALA A 15 11.36 27.60 -8.26
CA ALA A 15 10.95 26.67 -9.32
C ALA A 15 11.84 25.42 -9.34
N SER A 16 13.16 25.59 -9.20
CA SER A 16 14.12 24.47 -9.17
C SER A 16 13.88 23.55 -7.98
N ILE A 17 13.62 24.12 -6.79
CA ILE A 17 13.25 23.36 -5.59
C ILE A 17 11.96 22.59 -5.81
N GLY A 18 10.93 23.23 -6.39
CA GLY A 18 9.66 22.58 -6.68
C GLY A 18 9.81 21.40 -7.64
N ILE A 19 10.57 21.57 -8.72
CA ILE A 19 10.86 20.51 -9.69
C ILE A 19 11.65 19.37 -9.01
N TRP A 20 12.67 19.69 -8.22
CA TRP A 20 13.46 18.69 -7.51
C TRP A 20 12.60 17.88 -6.51
N ALA A 21 11.76 18.56 -5.73
CA ALA A 21 10.84 17.91 -4.79
C ALA A 21 9.80 17.04 -5.52
N PHE A 22 9.31 17.48 -6.68
CA PHE A 22 8.40 16.70 -7.51
C PHE A 22 9.04 15.39 -7.98
N PHE A 23 10.26 15.44 -8.55
CA PHE A 23 10.98 14.24 -8.97
C PHE A 23 11.30 13.31 -7.81
N TRP A 24 11.68 13.87 -6.65
CA TRP A 24 11.88 13.09 -5.43
C TRP A 24 10.60 12.37 -4.99
N SER A 25 9.46 13.07 -4.98
CA SER A 25 8.16 12.49 -4.61
C SER A 25 7.74 11.35 -5.56
N VAL A 26 7.92 11.53 -6.87
CA VAL A 26 7.64 10.50 -7.88
C VAL A 26 8.53 9.26 -7.67
N ASN A 27 9.83 9.46 -7.43
CA ASN A 27 10.77 8.36 -7.21
C ASN A 27 10.58 7.66 -5.85
N SER A 28 10.01 8.35 -4.85
CA SER A 28 9.69 7.79 -3.53
C SER A 28 8.50 6.81 -3.55
N GLY A 29 7.91 6.51 -4.72
CA GLY A 29 6.92 5.44 -4.84
C GLY A 29 5.58 5.72 -4.15
N GLN A 30 5.27 6.99 -3.82
CA GLN A 30 4.00 7.36 -3.18
C GLN A 30 2.74 7.05 -4.01
N PHE A 31 2.91 6.69 -5.29
CA PHE A 31 1.82 6.32 -6.20
C PHE A 31 1.58 4.82 -6.27
N ASP A 32 2.45 3.99 -5.68
CA ASP A 32 2.36 2.52 -5.73
C ASP A 32 1.30 1.98 -4.76
N ASP A 33 0.96 2.74 -3.71
CA ASP A 33 -0.05 2.36 -2.69
C ASP A 33 -1.48 2.85 -3.04
N LEU A 34 -1.72 3.31 -4.27
CA LEU A 34 -3.07 3.66 -4.75
C LEU A 34 -3.89 2.44 -5.16
N GLU A 35 -3.27 1.26 -5.30
CA GLU A 35 -3.93 0.01 -5.69
C GLU A 35 -4.60 -0.70 -4.51
N SER A 36 -4.12 -0.48 -3.29
CA SER A 36 -4.55 -1.16 -2.07
C SER A 36 -5.98 -0.80 -1.58
N PRO A 37 -6.46 0.46 -1.63
CA PRO A 37 -7.77 0.81 -1.07
C PRO A 37 -8.97 0.30 -1.87
N ALA A 38 -8.81 0.09 -3.19
CA ALA A 38 -9.91 -0.26 -4.09
C ALA A 38 -10.40 -1.71 -3.89
N HIS A 39 -9.52 -2.62 -3.48
CA HIS A 39 -9.88 -4.00 -3.20
C HIS A 39 -10.48 -4.19 -1.80
N LYS A 40 -10.21 -3.29 -0.86
CA LYS A 40 -10.79 -3.37 0.49
C LYS A 40 -12.30 -3.10 0.50
N ILE A 41 -12.78 -2.13 -0.29
CA ILE A 41 -14.20 -1.74 -0.30
C ILE A 41 -15.14 -2.85 -0.83
N LEU A 42 -14.63 -3.78 -1.65
CA LEU A 42 -15.42 -4.86 -2.24
C LEU A 42 -15.43 -6.15 -1.42
N TYR A 43 -14.45 -6.35 -0.54
CA TYR A 43 -14.25 -7.61 0.18
C TYR A 43 -14.27 -7.47 1.72
N ASP A 44 -14.26 -6.25 2.28
CA ASP A 44 -14.35 -6.05 3.73
C ASP A 44 -15.74 -6.40 4.29
N ASP A 45 -16.82 -6.25 3.51
CA ASP A 45 -18.19 -6.52 3.95
C ASP A 45 -18.50 -8.03 4.08
N ASP A 46 -17.76 -8.88 3.38
CA ASP A 46 -17.97 -10.33 3.37
C ASP A 46 -17.17 -11.06 4.47
N ALA A 47 -16.19 -10.39 5.10
CA ALA A 47 -15.33 -10.98 6.12
C ALA A 47 -16.10 -11.34 7.40
N ASP A 48 -17.14 -10.58 7.71
CA ASP A 48 -18.04 -10.81 8.85
C ASP A 48 -19.20 -11.77 8.52
N LEU A 49 -19.39 -12.10 7.24
CA LEU A 49 -20.41 -13.05 6.77
C LEU A 49 -19.93 -14.50 6.78
N ILE A 50 -18.64 -14.74 7.02
CA ILE A 50 -18.08 -16.10 7.13
C ILE A 50 -18.44 -16.65 8.53
N PRO A 51 -19.28 -17.69 8.63
CA PRO A 51 -19.62 -18.29 9.92
C PRO A 51 -18.36 -18.84 10.60
N ASP A 52 -18.21 -18.67 11.91
CA ASP A 52 -17.05 -19.14 12.68
C ASP A 52 -16.78 -20.66 12.50
N ASP A 53 -17.84 -21.43 12.23
CA ASP A 53 -17.78 -22.86 11.94
C ASP A 53 -17.01 -23.19 10.63
N ALA A 54 -17.02 -22.28 9.65
CA ALA A 54 -16.30 -22.42 8.38
C ALA A 54 -14.80 -22.09 8.51
N LYS A 55 -14.40 -21.25 9.48
CA LYS A 55 -12.98 -20.96 9.76
C LYS A 55 -12.26 -22.14 10.42
N ASN A 56 -12.98 -22.97 11.18
CA ASN A 56 -12.39 -24.09 11.93
C ASN A 56 -12.08 -25.32 11.04
N SER A 57 -12.83 -25.55 9.98
CA SER A 57 -12.67 -26.73 9.10
C SER A 57 -11.36 -26.73 8.31
N THR A 58 -10.74 -25.57 8.08
CA THR A 58 -9.43 -25.48 7.42
C THR A 58 -8.26 -25.74 8.39
N ARG A 59 -8.43 -25.44 9.70
CA ARG A 59 -7.39 -25.72 10.71
C ARG A 59 -7.38 -27.18 11.17
N GLU A 60 -8.52 -27.88 11.14
CA GLU A 60 -8.59 -29.28 11.55
C GLU A 60 -8.12 -30.27 10.47
N GLN A 61 -8.29 -29.97 9.17
CA GLN A 61 -7.83 -30.87 8.10
C GLN A 61 -6.30 -30.99 8.01
N GLY A 62 -5.55 -29.94 8.38
CA GLY A 62 -4.08 -29.99 8.43
C GLY A 62 -3.50 -30.67 9.68
N ARG A 63 -4.32 -30.92 10.72
CA ARG A 63 -3.85 -31.56 11.97
C ARG A 63 -4.05 -33.07 11.98
N ASN A 64 -4.97 -33.59 11.16
CA ASN A 64 -5.35 -35.00 11.14
C ASN A 64 -4.58 -35.84 10.10
N SER A 65 -3.78 -35.22 9.23
CA SER A 65 -2.92 -35.92 8.27
C SER A 65 -1.62 -36.44 8.89
N ASP A 66 -1.18 -35.88 10.02
CA ASP A 66 0.13 -36.20 10.60
C ASP A 66 0.09 -37.39 11.57
N THR A 67 -1.08 -37.81 12.03
CA THR A 67 -1.22 -38.93 12.98
C THR A 67 -1.49 -40.29 12.34
N LYS A 68 -1.68 -40.35 11.00
CA LYS A 68 -2.01 -41.60 10.28
C LYS A 68 -0.88 -42.13 9.39
N SER A 69 0.36 -41.66 9.57
CA SER A 69 1.53 -42.16 8.81
C SER A 69 2.53 -42.99 9.63
N ASP A 70 2.31 -43.16 10.95
CA ASP A 70 3.25 -43.87 11.84
C ASP A 70 2.73 -45.24 12.30
N GLY A 71 1.90 -45.89 11.47
CA GLY A 71 1.41 -47.25 11.68
C GLY A 71 2.00 -48.21 10.64
N ALA A 72 3.32 -48.44 10.70
CA ALA A 72 4.00 -49.56 10.07
C ALA A 72 4.15 -50.72 11.06
#